data_AF-A0A644TQS6-F1
#
_entry.id   AF-A0A644TQS6-F1
#
_cell.length_a   1.000
_cell.length_b   1.000
_cell.length_c   1.000
_cell.angle_alpha   90.00
_cell.angle_beta   90.00
_cell.angle_gamma   90.00
#
_symmetry.space_group_name_H-M   'P 1'
#
loop_
_entity.id
_entity.type
_entity.pdbx_description
1 polymer ?
#
loop_
_entity_poly.entity_id
_entity_poly.type
_entity_poly.pdbx_seq_one_letter_code
_entity_poly.pdbx_strand_id
1 'polypeptide(L)'
;MIIEKAILLVSWIVASTCIWFFVPRDKIRNFIVAFLFKQSITWISGLLVVEMGLIQYPVRIFQIATTASFTFEFYVYPVICAFFNIYYPEDSTNTYKFFYYAIICSIITVLEVILEQHTQLIRYIHWEWYWTWITLFLTFYLSRVYYRWHFKVNKAA
;
A
#
# COMPACT_ATOMS: atom_id res chain seq x y z
N MET A 1 -9.45 21.69 2.64
CA MET A 1 -8.22 21.78 1.81
C MET A 1 -6.90 21.80 2.61
N ILE A 2 -6.75 22.63 3.67
CA ILE A 2 -5.47 22.71 4.42
C ILE A 2 -5.20 21.42 5.21
N ILE A 3 -6.23 20.86 5.85
CA ILE A 3 -6.13 19.65 6.67
C ILE A 3 -5.71 18.46 5.82
N GLU A 4 -6.29 18.29 4.65
CA GLU A 4 -6.02 17.20 3.71
C GLU A 4 -4.59 17.28 3.18
N LYS A 5 -4.11 18.48 2.83
CA LYS A 5 -2.70 18.69 2.47
C LYS A 5 -1.77 18.37 3.64
N ALA A 6 -2.14 18.72 4.87
CA ALA A 6 -1.38 18.35 6.06
C ALA A 6 -1.34 16.83 6.26
N ILE A 7 -2.46 16.11 6.08
CA ILE A 7 -2.51 14.63 6.13
C ILE A 7 -1.56 14.03 5.09
N LEU A 8 -1.54 14.55 3.86
CA LEU A 8 -0.62 14.07 2.82
C LEU A 8 0.84 14.31 3.21
N LEU A 9 1.21 15.50 3.70
CA LEU A 9 2.59 15.77 4.14
C LEU A 9 3.00 14.95 5.37
N VAL A 10 2.12 14.82 6.36
CA VAL A 10 2.37 14.03 7.56
C VAL A 10 2.55 12.56 7.19
N SER A 11 1.72 12.00 6.30
CA SER A 11 1.88 10.61 5.86
C SER A 11 3.23 10.38 5.16
N TRP A 12 3.75 11.38 4.43
CA TRP A 12 5.09 11.28 3.84
C TRP A 12 6.20 11.29 4.88
N ILE A 13 6.12 12.21 5.85
CA ILE A 13 7.09 12.32 6.93
C ILE A 13 7.09 11.05 7.77
N VAL A 14 5.92 10.54 8.13
CA VAL A 14 5.77 9.28 8.89
C VAL A 14 6.34 8.13 8.10
N ALA A 15 5.99 7.96 6.82
CA ALA A 15 6.54 6.91 5.98
C ALA A 15 8.08 6.99 5.86
N SER A 16 8.64 8.18 5.61
CA SER A 16 10.08 8.43 5.54
C SER A 16 10.80 8.09 6.84
N THR A 17 10.23 8.54 7.97
CA THR A 17 10.76 8.30 9.30
C THR A 17 10.73 6.82 9.62
N CYS A 18 9.63 6.13 9.30
CA CYS A 18 9.52 4.70 9.47
C CYS A 18 10.59 3.96 8.66
N ILE A 19 10.81 4.33 7.40
CA ILE A 19 11.87 3.73 6.57
C ILE A 19 13.24 3.88 7.25
N TRP A 20 13.57 5.09 7.72
CA TRP A 20 14.87 5.38 8.32
C TRP A 20 15.13 4.57 9.60
N PHE A 21 14.13 4.44 10.47
CA PHE A 21 14.30 3.78 11.77
C PHE A 21 14.03 2.28 11.76
N PHE A 22 13.06 1.81 10.96
CA PHE A 22 12.59 0.43 11.01
C PHE A 22 13.05 -0.43 9.84
N VAL A 23 13.81 0.07 8.86
CA VAL A 23 14.40 -0.81 7.84
C VAL A 23 15.78 -1.27 8.29
N PRO A 24 15.98 -2.57 8.58
CA PRO A 24 17.29 -3.09 8.94
C PRO A 24 18.28 -2.96 7.79
N ARG A 25 19.54 -2.63 8.08
CA ARG A 25 20.57 -2.39 7.04
C ARG A 25 20.80 -3.61 6.14
N ASP A 26 20.68 -4.81 6.68
CA ASP A 26 20.78 -6.09 5.97
C ASP A 26 19.61 -6.34 5.01
N LYS A 27 18.44 -5.72 5.25
CA LYS A 27 17.22 -5.90 4.45
C LYS A 27 16.88 -4.73 3.53
N ILE A 28 17.75 -3.71 3.40
CA ILE A 28 17.49 -2.54 2.53
C ILE A 28 17.21 -2.97 1.09
N ARG A 29 17.99 -3.90 0.53
CA ARG A 29 17.78 -4.41 -0.84
C ARG A 29 16.41 -5.06 -0.99
N ASN A 30 16.01 -5.85 -0.01
CA ASN A 30 14.74 -6.54 0.02
C ASN A 30 13.56 -5.55 0.09
N PHE A 31 13.71 -4.51 0.91
CA PHE A 31 12.75 -3.42 1.02
C PHE A 31 12.58 -2.68 -0.31
N ILE A 32 13.67 -2.24 -0.93
CA ILE A 32 13.63 -1.49 -2.20
C ILE A 32 12.98 -2.31 -3.31
N VAL A 33 13.32 -3.59 -3.45
CA VAL A 33 12.72 -4.47 -4.47
C VAL A 33 11.22 -4.64 -4.23
N ALA A 34 10.80 -4.88 -2.98
CA ALA A 34 9.38 -5.00 -2.65
C ALA A 34 8.62 -3.68 -2.89
N PHE A 35 9.22 -2.54 -2.53
CA PHE A 35 8.69 -1.20 -2.75
C PHE A 35 8.47 -0.93 -4.23
N LEU A 36 9.50 -1.11 -5.07
CA LEU A 36 9.43 -0.82 -6.50
C LEU A 36 8.43 -1.75 -7.21
N PHE A 37 8.41 -3.03 -6.85
CA PHE A 37 7.44 -3.97 -7.41
C PHE A 37 6.00 -3.62 -7.02
N LYS A 38 5.78 -3.19 -5.77
CA LYS A 38 4.45 -2.74 -5.36
C LYS A 38 4.05 -1.46 -6.09
N GLN A 39 4.98 -0.51 -6.18
CA GLN A 39 4.78 0.79 -6.83
C GLN A 39 4.36 0.64 -8.30
N SER A 40 4.90 -0.33 -9.04
CA SER A 40 4.50 -0.56 -10.43
C SER A 40 3.06 -1.08 -10.53
N ILE A 41 2.64 -1.97 -9.61
CA ILE A 41 1.26 -2.47 -9.57
C ILE A 41 0.30 -1.34 -9.22
N THR A 42 0.58 -0.60 -8.16
CA THR A 42 -0.31 0.44 -7.62
C THR A 42 -0.43 1.63 -8.55
N TRP A 43 0.64 1.99 -9.26
CA TRP A 43 0.57 3.00 -10.31
C TRP A 43 -0.44 2.61 -11.39
N ILE A 44 -0.34 1.40 -11.94
CA ILE A 44 -1.24 0.94 -13.00
C ILE A 44 -2.67 0.83 -12.48
N SER A 45 -2.88 0.19 -11.32
CA SER A 45 -4.22 0.03 -10.76
C SER A 45 -4.86 1.37 -10.38
N GLY A 46 -4.09 2.28 -9.79
CA GLY A 46 -4.55 3.61 -9.37
C GLY A 46 -5.03 4.46 -10.54
N LEU A 47 -4.35 4.37 -11.69
CA LEU A 47 -4.84 5.01 -12.92
C LEU A 47 -6.10 4.32 -13.44
N LEU A 48 -6.11 2.99 -13.53
CA LEU A 48 -7.25 2.24 -14.04
C LEU A 48 -8.54 2.53 -13.25
N VAL A 49 -8.49 2.51 -11.92
CA VAL A 49 -9.69 2.75 -11.09
C VAL A 49 -10.22 4.19 -11.21
N VAL A 50 -9.36 5.15 -11.50
CA VAL A 50 -9.76 6.55 -11.72
C VAL A 50 -10.34 6.74 -13.12
N GLU A 51 -9.69 6.19 -14.15
CA GLU A 51 -10.17 6.26 -15.55
C GLU A 51 -11.50 5.53 -15.73
N MET A 52 -11.71 4.43 -15.01
CA MET A 52 -12.99 3.71 -14.97
C MET A 52 -14.08 4.43 -14.15
N GLY A 53 -13.77 5.57 -13.54
CA GLY A 53 -14.73 6.34 -12.74
C GLY A 53 -15.21 5.60 -11.48
N LEU A 54 -14.36 4.73 -10.92
CA LEU A 54 -14.67 3.98 -9.70
C LEU A 54 -14.36 4.82 -8.46
N ILE A 55 -13.20 5.48 -8.46
CA ILE A 55 -12.70 6.33 -7.37
C ILE A 55 -12.25 7.67 -7.94
N GLN A 56 -12.38 8.74 -7.16
CA GLN A 56 -11.81 10.05 -7.45
C GLN A 56 -10.93 10.54 -6.30
N TYR A 57 -9.87 11.27 -6.62
CA TYR A 57 -8.98 11.90 -5.65
C TYR A 57 -9.02 13.44 -5.78
N PRO A 58 -9.99 14.14 -5.16
CA PRO A 58 -10.18 15.58 -5.31
C PRO A 58 -8.96 16.41 -4.87
N VAL A 59 -8.39 16.07 -3.71
CA VAL A 59 -7.19 16.73 -3.18
C VAL A 59 -5.97 15.81 -3.32
N ARG A 60 -4.99 16.24 -4.12
CA ARG A 60 -3.72 15.52 -4.36
C ARG A 60 -2.57 16.49 -4.61
N ILE A 61 -1.33 16.06 -4.37
CA ILE A 61 -0.13 16.92 -4.47
C ILE A 61 0.24 17.22 -5.94
N PHE A 62 0.09 16.25 -6.85
CA PHE A 62 0.47 16.38 -8.26
C PHE A 62 -0.74 16.37 -9.21
N GLN A 63 -1.63 17.36 -9.06
CA GLN A 63 -2.89 17.43 -9.81
C GLN A 63 -2.73 17.44 -11.34
N ILE A 64 -1.63 18.01 -11.84
CA ILE A 64 -1.31 18.12 -13.28
C ILE A 64 -0.71 16.82 -13.84
N ALA A 65 0.13 16.15 -13.06
CA ALA A 65 0.90 15.01 -13.54
C ALA A 65 0.13 13.68 -13.49
N THR A 66 -0.83 13.54 -12.57
CA THR A 66 -1.60 12.30 -12.43
C THR A 66 -3.00 12.58 -11.89
N THR A 67 -3.96 11.77 -12.35
CA THR A 67 -5.34 11.72 -11.87
C THR A 67 -5.47 10.85 -10.61
N ALA A 68 -4.52 9.92 -10.39
CA ALA A 68 -4.44 9.08 -9.20
C ALA A 68 -3.80 9.81 -8.00
N SER A 69 -4.00 9.28 -6.79
CA SER A 69 -3.32 9.80 -5.60
C SER A 69 -1.86 9.38 -5.60
N PHE A 70 -0.97 10.33 -5.91
CA PHE A 70 0.48 10.07 -5.85
C PHE A 70 0.90 9.55 -4.46
N THR A 71 0.44 10.21 -3.40
CA THR A 71 0.81 9.87 -2.02
C THR A 71 0.47 8.43 -1.68
N PHE A 72 -0.75 7.99 -2.03
CA PHE A 72 -1.18 6.63 -1.72
C PHE A 72 -0.53 5.63 -2.66
N GLU A 73 -0.71 5.80 -3.97
CA GLU A 73 -0.34 4.80 -4.98
C GLU A 73 1.17 4.69 -5.19
N PHE A 74 1.92 5.79 -5.10
CA PHE A 74 3.35 5.77 -5.42
C PHE A 74 4.24 5.70 -4.18
N TYR A 75 3.72 6.01 -2.99
CA TYR A 75 4.56 6.13 -1.81
C TYR A 75 4.07 5.34 -0.61
N VAL A 76 3.02 5.81 0.08
CA VAL A 76 2.59 5.24 1.37
C VAL A 76 2.24 3.76 1.22
N TYR A 77 1.46 3.40 0.20
CA TYR A 77 1.04 2.01 0.03
C TYR A 77 2.21 1.08 -0.34
N PRO A 78 3.08 1.41 -1.32
CA PRO A 78 4.32 0.69 -1.54
C PRO A 78 5.23 0.54 -0.31
N VAL A 79 5.35 1.57 0.53
CA VAL A 79 6.14 1.51 1.79
C VAL A 79 5.56 0.48 2.75
N ILE A 80 4.24 0.50 3.00
CA ILE A 80 3.58 -0.47 3.87
C ILE A 80 3.79 -1.90 3.34
N CYS A 81 3.69 -2.09 2.03
CA CYS A 81 3.90 -3.39 1.41
C CYS A 81 5.35 -3.87 1.47
N ALA A 82 6.32 -2.96 1.39
CA ALA A 82 7.72 -3.29 1.58
C ALA A 82 8.01 -3.73 3.02
N PHE A 83 7.46 -3.02 4.01
CA PHE A 83 7.50 -3.44 5.42
C PHE A 83 6.88 -4.81 5.65
N PHE A 84 5.69 -5.02 5.08
CA PHE A 84 5.01 -6.31 5.12
C PHE A 84 5.92 -7.45 4.66
N ASN A 85 6.66 -7.28 3.57
CA ASN A 85 7.50 -8.33 3.01
C ASN A 85 8.76 -8.63 3.85
N ILE A 86 9.41 -7.60 4.40
CA ILE A 86 10.65 -7.79 5.19
C ILE A 86 10.39 -8.36 6.59
N TYR A 87 9.20 -8.12 7.13
CA TYR A 87 8.73 -8.60 8.43
C TYR A 87 7.75 -9.78 8.34
N TYR A 88 7.54 -10.31 7.13
CA TYR A 88 6.60 -11.40 6.94
C TYR A 88 7.03 -12.65 7.74
N PRO A 89 6.12 -13.27 8.51
CA PRO A 89 6.43 -14.40 9.38
C PRO A 89 6.56 -15.71 8.59
N GLU A 90 7.73 -15.96 7.99
CA GLU A 90 7.93 -17.12 7.09
C GLU A 90 7.85 -18.47 7.81
N ASP A 91 8.27 -18.56 9.07
CA ASP A 91 8.31 -19.81 9.84
C ASP A 91 7.01 -20.12 10.60
N SER A 92 5.99 -19.27 10.45
CA SER A 92 4.70 -19.44 11.13
C SER A 92 3.70 -20.32 10.37
N THR A 93 2.65 -20.75 11.07
CA THR A 93 1.56 -21.55 10.49
C THR A 93 0.82 -20.81 9.38
N ASN A 94 0.20 -21.56 8.46
CA ASN A 94 -0.58 -20.97 7.37
C ASN A 94 -1.75 -20.10 7.89
N THR A 95 -2.33 -20.47 9.03
CA THR A 95 -3.39 -19.70 9.69
C THR A 95 -2.87 -18.35 10.18
N TYR A 96 -1.71 -18.32 10.86
CA TYR A 96 -1.11 -17.07 11.32
C TYR A 96 -0.77 -16.15 10.14
N LYS A 97 -0.21 -16.72 9.06
CA LYS A 97 0.07 -16.01 7.81
C LYS A 97 -1.18 -15.38 7.21
N PHE A 98 -2.29 -16.14 7.13
CA PHE A 98 -3.56 -15.62 6.64
C PHE A 98 -4.06 -14.43 7.47
N PHE A 99 -4.05 -14.56 8.80
CA PHE A 99 -4.43 -13.46 9.69
C PHE A 99 -3.50 -12.26 9.56
N TYR A 100 -2.20 -12.47 9.34
CA TYR A 100 -1.25 -11.40 9.09
C TYR A 100 -1.62 -10.58 7.84
N TYR A 101 -2.00 -11.23 6.74
CA TYR A 101 -2.57 -10.53 5.57
C TYR A 101 -3.88 -9.81 5.92
N ALA A 102 -4.82 -10.54 6.51
CA ALA A 102 -6.16 -10.03 6.77
C ALA A 102 -6.14 -8.80 7.67
N ILE A 103 -5.37 -8.82 8.77
CA ILE A 103 -5.24 -7.69 9.70
C ILE A 103 -4.63 -6.48 8.99
N ILE A 104 -3.54 -6.66 8.23
CA ILE A 104 -2.88 -5.54 7.56
C ILE A 104 -3.80 -4.94 6.49
N CYS A 105 -4.50 -5.77 5.70
CA CYS A 105 -5.48 -5.28 4.73
C CYS A 105 -6.63 -4.56 5.42
N SER A 106 -7.18 -5.13 6.49
CA SER A 106 -8.27 -4.51 7.27
C SER A 106 -7.87 -3.17 7.87
N ILE A 107 -6.66 -3.02 8.44
CA ILE A 107 -6.19 -1.74 8.96
C ILE A 107 -6.14 -0.69 7.85
N ILE A 108 -5.58 -1.02 6.68
CA ILE A 108 -5.51 -0.09 5.55
C ILE A 108 -6.91 0.27 5.06
N THR A 109 -7.80 -0.71 4.87
CA THR A 109 -9.18 -0.46 4.42
C THR A 109 -9.95 0.41 5.42
N VAL A 110 -9.82 0.16 6.72
CA VAL A 110 -10.49 0.99 7.74
C VAL A 110 -9.96 2.42 7.69
N LEU A 111 -8.64 2.61 7.60
CA LEU A 111 -8.06 3.95 7.45
C LEU A 111 -8.54 4.63 6.16
N GLU A 112 -8.62 3.90 5.06
CA GLU A 112 -9.11 4.41 3.78
C GLU A 112 -10.57 4.87 3.88
N VAL A 113 -11.44 4.06 4.49
CA VAL A 113 -12.85 4.41 4.71
C VAL A 113 -12.99 5.63 5.62
N ILE A 114 -12.18 5.74 6.68
CA ILE A 114 -12.15 6.93 7.54
C ILE A 114 -11.75 8.17 6.72
N LEU A 115 -10.73 8.05 5.87
CA LEU A 115 -10.31 9.17 5.01
C LEU A 115 -11.38 9.52 3.98
N GLU A 116 -12.06 8.53 3.41
CA GLU A 116 -13.16 8.72 2.45
C GLU A 116 -14.34 9.47 3.09
N GLN A 117 -14.75 9.06 4.30
CA GLN A 117 -15.90 9.63 5.00
C GLN A 117 -15.63 11.03 5.58
N HIS A 118 -14.39 11.32 5.98
CA HIS A 118 -14.04 12.54 6.70
C HIS A 118 -13.20 13.54 5.91
N THR A 119 -12.71 13.19 4.71
CA THR A 119 -11.82 14.05 3.94
C THR A 119 -12.16 14.05 2.44
N GLN A 120 -11.57 14.98 1.69
CA GLN A 120 -11.66 15.01 0.23
C GLN A 120 -10.41 14.40 -0.42
N LEU A 121 -9.72 13.50 0.28
CA LEU A 121 -8.57 12.79 -0.25
C LEU A 121 -9.01 11.70 -1.22
N ILE A 122 -10.07 10.97 -0.89
CA ILE A 122 -10.60 9.84 -1.67
C ILE A 122 -12.12 9.99 -1.69
N ARG A 123 -12.74 9.74 -2.83
CA ARG A 123 -14.19 9.70 -2.99
C ARG A 123 -14.58 8.45 -3.76
N TYR A 124 -15.43 7.62 -3.17
CA TYR A 124 -16.00 6.47 -3.88
C TYR A 124 -17.15 6.93 -4.79
N ILE A 125 -17.15 6.43 -6.03
CA ILE A 125 -18.21 6.71 -7.01
C ILE A 125 -19.00 5.43 -7.29
N HIS A 126 -18.32 4.42 -7.86
CA HIS A 126 -18.85 3.08 -8.13
C HIS A 126 -17.97 2.02 -7.44
N TRP A 127 -17.34 2.43 -6.33
CA TRP A 127 -16.42 1.62 -5.56
C TRP A 127 -16.96 1.45 -4.16
N GLU A 128 -16.62 0.32 -3.55
CA GLU A 128 -17.06 -0.05 -2.22
C GLU A 128 -15.85 -0.52 -1.44
N TRP A 129 -15.90 -0.37 -0.11
CA TRP A 129 -14.78 -0.68 0.78
C TRP A 129 -14.28 -2.14 0.65
N TYR A 130 -15.16 -3.08 0.28
CA TYR A 130 -14.76 -4.49 0.11
C TYR A 130 -13.90 -4.69 -1.15
N TRP A 131 -14.07 -3.88 -2.19
CA TRP A 131 -13.19 -3.92 -3.38
C TRP A 131 -11.77 -3.47 -3.02
N THR A 132 -11.64 -2.46 -2.17
CA THR A 132 -10.36 -2.10 -1.57
C THR A 132 -9.77 -3.30 -0.83
N TRP A 133 -10.51 -3.92 0.10
CA TRP A 133 -9.96 -5.03 0.87
C TRP A 133 -9.49 -6.20 0.00
N ILE A 134 -10.28 -6.58 -1.02
CA ILE A 134 -9.95 -7.66 -1.97
C ILE A 134 -8.70 -7.30 -2.80
N THR A 135 -8.64 -6.09 -3.35
CA THR A 135 -7.51 -5.66 -4.18
C THR A 135 -6.23 -5.49 -3.36
N LEU A 136 -6.32 -5.00 -2.13
CA LEU A 136 -5.21 -5.00 -1.19
C LEU A 136 -4.70 -6.43 -0.99
N PHE A 137 -5.57 -7.35 -0.59
CA PHE A 137 -5.19 -8.74 -0.32
C PHE A 137 -4.50 -9.39 -1.52
N LEU A 138 -5.08 -9.26 -2.71
CA LEU A 138 -4.52 -9.81 -3.95
C LEU A 138 -3.15 -9.21 -4.26
N THR A 139 -3.02 -7.89 -4.18
CA THR A 139 -1.76 -7.23 -4.55
C THR A 139 -0.66 -7.39 -3.50
N PHE A 140 -1.00 -7.57 -2.22
CA PHE A 140 -0.05 -8.02 -1.19
C PHE A 140 0.42 -9.45 -1.45
N TYR A 141 -0.51 -10.35 -1.79
CA TYR A 141 -0.17 -11.73 -2.13
C TYR A 141 0.75 -11.81 -3.35
N LEU A 142 0.45 -11.07 -4.42
CA LEU A 142 1.31 -10.98 -5.61
C LEU A 142 2.70 -10.43 -5.27
N SER A 143 2.76 -9.36 -4.47
CA SER A 143 4.04 -8.82 -3.98
C SER A 143 4.84 -9.88 -3.22
N ARG A 144 4.18 -10.70 -2.38
CA ARG A 144 4.87 -11.76 -1.65
C ARG A 144 5.36 -12.89 -2.54
N VAL A 145 4.55 -13.31 -3.51
CA VAL A 145 4.94 -14.34 -4.49
C VAL A 145 6.19 -13.87 -5.24
N TYR A 146 6.18 -12.63 -5.74
CA TYR A 146 7.33 -12.04 -6.40
C TYR A 146 8.56 -11.96 -5.48
N TYR A 147 8.38 -11.50 -4.25
CA TYR A 147 9.46 -11.40 -3.26
C TYR A 147 10.11 -12.76 -2.99
N ARG A 148 9.30 -13.81 -2.76
CA ARG A 148 9.81 -15.17 -2.50
C ARG A 148 10.54 -15.74 -3.72
N TRP A 149 10.01 -15.50 -4.91
CA TRP A 149 10.65 -15.91 -6.16
C TRP A 149 12.00 -15.20 -6.37
N HIS A 150 12.04 -13.87 -6.21
CA HIS A 150 13.23 -13.06 -6.45
C HIS A 150 14.38 -13.38 -5.48
N PHE A 151 14.07 -13.50 -4.18
CA PHE A 151 15.06 -13.80 -3.14
C PHE A 151 15.23 -15.29 -2.86
N LYS A 152 14.55 -16.16 -3.62
CA LYS A 152 14.57 -17.63 -3.45
C LYS A 152 14.34 -18.06 -1.99
N VAL A 153 13.33 -17.46 -1.35
CA VAL A 153 12.94 -17.78 0.02
C VAL A 153 12.25 -19.15 0.01
N ASN A 154 13.05 -20.19 0.14
CA ASN A 154 12.56 -21.55 0.31
C ASN A 154 11.89 -21.67 1.68
N LYS A 155 10.79 -22.43 1.74
CA LYS A 155 10.37 -22.98 3.04
C LYS A 155 11.54 -23.80 3.54
N ALA A 156 12.03 -23.54 4.75
CA ALA A 156 12.74 -24.58 5.48
C ALA A 156 11.77 -25.77 5.51
N ALA A 157 12.10 -26.81 4.74
CA ALA A 157 11.32 -28.03 4.66
C ALA A 157 11.52 -28.83 5.95
#